data_AF-Q8PTG2-F1
#
_entry.id   AF-Q8PTG2-F1
#
_cell.length_a   1.000
_cell.length_b   1.000
_cell.length_c   1.000
_cell.angle_alpha   90.00
_cell.angle_beta   90.00
_cell.angle_gamma   90.00
#
_symmetry.space_group_name_H-M   'P 1'
#
loop_
_entity.id
_entity.type
_entity.pdbx_description
1 polymer ?
#
loop_
_entity_poly.entity_id
_entity_poly.type
_entity_poly.pdbx_seq_one_letter_code
_entity_poly.pdbx_strand_id
1 'polypeptide(L)'
;MSPEQLLEIAEDEQDENLKLRKRFVNIKLPSFRNYLQGKDEDGKENGLKLAPLTIKAYLTGVKSFYNSFDIDFKKVEIDDTKLLQENKAIPTISDIREILKTCDPLETALVLCGCCSGMDGNTLCNLRVRDFTKGYDKVTGITTLSLRRLKTGEDFVTFLTPEASEVVLNYLNFRARTIDTVDKHRYAQLEKQKVRNDEGYLFVLKRISDKYLEDYDEEKRKIKRPALMKIYRDISTKANLNTKKGQFNFIRSHNFRKFFDSTMLNNGCDFFHCEEFMGHALPGTQKHYYRPNEEELKAYYSKFIPFLTINKQLSIADSKDFKTALEERDHYKALATKYLVDNVELLNAKGELAAMKFKTLNPEQQKQELIKSVSEIQSVMSPNPTDKEKEHADYEIKMRDMVLQILRDK
;
A
#
# COMPACT_ATOMS: atom_id res chain seq x y z
N MET A 1 19.17 -9.98 42.12
CA MET A 1 20.05 -10.87 41.33
C MET A 1 20.42 -10.15 40.06
N SER A 2 21.70 -10.17 39.70
CA SER A 2 22.16 -9.69 38.40
C SER A 2 21.91 -10.74 37.30
N PRO A 3 21.96 -10.37 36.01
CA PRO A 3 21.87 -11.33 34.92
C PRO A 3 22.91 -12.45 35.00
N GLU A 4 24.13 -12.14 35.43
CA GLU A 4 25.24 -13.09 35.56
C GLU A 4 24.92 -14.15 36.62
N GLN A 5 24.42 -13.72 37.78
CA GLN A 5 24.02 -14.62 38.87
C GLN A 5 22.87 -15.56 38.45
N LEU A 6 21.95 -15.07 37.62
CA LEU A 6 20.85 -15.88 37.11
C LEU A 6 21.34 -16.94 36.11
N LEU A 7 22.37 -16.63 35.34
CA LEU A 7 22.99 -17.55 34.40
C LEU A 7 23.78 -18.63 35.13
N GLU A 8 24.65 -18.24 36.07
CA GLU A 8 25.46 -19.16 36.88
C GLU A 8 24.59 -20.22 37.57
N ILE A 9 23.50 -19.80 38.24
CA ILE A 9 22.53 -20.72 38.86
C ILE A 9 21.93 -21.68 37.82
N ALA A 10 21.61 -21.19 36.63
CA ALA A 10 20.95 -22.00 35.61
C ALA A 10 21.89 -22.99 34.91
N GLU A 11 23.17 -22.62 34.75
CA GLU A 11 24.24 -23.48 34.26
C GLU A 11 24.51 -24.60 35.28
N ASP A 12 24.70 -24.25 36.56
CA ASP A 12 24.89 -25.21 37.64
C ASP A 12 23.73 -26.24 37.71
N GLU A 13 22.48 -25.77 37.66
CA GLU A 13 21.31 -26.65 37.66
C GLU A 13 21.22 -27.54 36.41
N GLN A 14 21.76 -27.09 35.28
CA GLN A 14 21.79 -27.85 34.05
C GLN A 14 22.87 -28.94 34.09
N ASP A 15 24.07 -28.60 34.57
CA ASP A 15 25.20 -29.50 34.75
C ASP A 15 24.90 -30.59 35.80
N GLU A 16 24.18 -30.23 36.86
CA GLU A 16 23.66 -31.17 37.86
C GLU A 16 22.53 -32.08 37.34
N ASN A 17 22.14 -31.95 36.07
CA ASN A 17 21.02 -32.68 35.45
C ASN A 17 19.71 -32.54 36.23
N LEU A 18 19.48 -31.35 36.83
CA LEU A 18 18.29 -31.08 37.61
C LEU A 18 17.06 -31.14 36.71
N LYS A 19 16.02 -31.89 37.13
CA LYS A 19 14.76 -31.99 36.39
C LYS A 19 14.19 -30.59 36.13
N LEU A 20 13.76 -30.30 34.90
CA LEU A 20 13.24 -28.98 34.48
C LEU A 20 12.27 -28.35 35.50
N ARG A 21 11.32 -29.13 36.05
CA ARG A 21 10.34 -28.63 37.04
C ARG A 21 10.93 -28.07 38.33
N LYS A 22 12.17 -28.45 38.67
CA LYS A 22 12.88 -28.02 39.88
C LYS A 22 13.83 -26.85 39.63
N ARG A 23 14.13 -26.54 38.36
CA ARG A 23 15.06 -25.47 37.99
C ARG A 23 14.51 -24.11 38.42
N PHE A 24 15.38 -23.25 38.92
CA PHE A 24 15.10 -21.92 39.43
C PHE A 24 14.27 -21.10 38.44
N VAL A 25 14.65 -21.08 37.17
CA VAL A 25 13.94 -20.37 36.10
C VAL A 25 12.48 -20.82 35.97
N ASN A 26 12.21 -22.13 36.08
CA ASN A 26 10.87 -22.68 35.94
C ASN A 26 9.99 -22.43 37.17
N ILE A 27 10.60 -22.21 38.34
CA ILE A 27 9.91 -21.82 39.57
C ILE A 27 9.60 -20.33 39.57
N LYS A 28 10.56 -19.49 39.16
CA LYS A 28 10.45 -18.03 39.25
C LYS A 28 9.72 -17.37 38.09
N LEU A 29 9.73 -17.96 36.89
CA LEU A 29 9.06 -17.38 35.73
C LEU A 29 7.53 -17.20 35.93
N PRO A 30 6.78 -18.14 36.55
CA PRO A 30 5.39 -17.93 36.95
C PRO A 30 5.21 -16.79 37.97
N SER A 31 6.05 -16.73 39.02
CA SER A 31 5.99 -15.64 40.02
C SER A 31 6.27 -14.28 39.38
N PHE A 32 7.23 -14.22 38.47
CA PHE A 32 7.52 -13.01 37.69
C PHE A 32 6.32 -12.62 36.80
N ARG A 33 5.67 -13.57 36.13
CA ARG A 33 4.41 -13.32 35.40
C ARG A 33 3.34 -12.72 36.30
N ASN A 34 3.12 -13.29 37.50
CA ASN A 34 2.14 -12.79 38.47
C ASN A 34 2.46 -11.36 38.93
N TYR A 35 3.73 -11.09 39.22
CA TYR A 35 4.21 -9.75 39.58
C TYR A 35 3.93 -8.72 38.49
N LEU A 36 4.19 -9.06 37.23
CA LEU A 36 3.88 -8.19 36.10
C LEU A 36 2.36 -8.01 35.90
N GLN A 37 1.54 -9.00 36.26
CA GLN A 37 0.08 -8.93 36.24
C GLN A 37 -0.52 -8.11 37.39
N GLY A 38 0.28 -7.68 38.37
CA GLY A 38 -0.20 -6.90 39.51
C GLY A 38 -0.33 -7.69 40.80
N LYS A 39 0.07 -8.97 40.84
CA LYS A 39 -0.04 -9.83 42.03
C LYS A 39 1.33 -10.12 42.62
N ASP A 40 1.51 -9.95 43.93
CA ASP A 40 2.72 -10.44 44.61
C ASP A 40 2.69 -11.96 44.82
N GLU A 41 3.73 -12.52 45.46
CA GLU A 41 3.84 -13.96 45.73
C GLU A 41 2.69 -14.49 46.61
N ASP A 42 2.08 -13.62 47.43
CA ASP A 42 0.92 -13.92 48.30
C ASP A 42 -0.43 -13.68 47.60
N GLY A 43 -0.42 -13.23 46.34
CA GLY A 43 -1.62 -12.94 45.56
C GLY A 43 -2.27 -11.58 45.85
N LYS A 44 -1.63 -10.70 46.63
CA LYS A 44 -2.12 -9.33 46.89
C LYS A 44 -1.80 -8.40 45.72
N GLU A 45 -2.58 -7.34 45.57
CA GLU A 45 -2.46 -6.37 44.46
C GLU A 45 -1.27 -5.39 44.60
N ASN A 46 -0.05 -5.91 44.75
CA ASN A 46 1.17 -5.12 44.95
C ASN A 46 2.15 -5.17 43.76
N GLY A 47 1.76 -5.75 42.63
CA GLY A 47 2.59 -5.84 41.42
C GLY A 47 2.46 -4.65 40.46
N LEU A 48 3.13 -4.72 39.31
CA LEU A 48 3.22 -3.61 38.34
C LEU A 48 1.94 -3.37 37.50
N LYS A 49 1.03 -4.35 37.44
CA LYS A 49 -0.25 -4.29 36.70
C LYS A 49 -0.07 -3.81 35.25
N LEU A 50 0.80 -4.49 34.50
CA LEU A 50 1.13 -4.15 33.12
C LEU A 50 0.11 -4.67 32.11
N ALA A 51 0.08 -4.05 30.93
CA ALA A 51 -0.74 -4.52 29.83
C ALA A 51 -0.33 -5.94 29.39
N PRO A 52 -1.28 -6.81 29.00
CA PRO A 52 -0.97 -8.20 28.65
C PRO A 52 0.14 -8.37 27.60
N LEU A 53 0.15 -7.55 26.53
CA LEU A 53 1.19 -7.64 25.48
C LEU A 53 2.57 -7.24 25.98
N THR A 54 2.61 -6.28 26.91
CA THR A 54 3.84 -5.86 27.59
C THR A 54 4.38 -7.00 28.44
N ILE A 55 3.52 -7.71 29.19
CA ILE A 55 3.89 -8.89 29.96
C ILE A 55 4.49 -9.97 29.04
N LYS A 56 3.83 -10.26 27.90
CA LYS A 56 4.35 -11.19 26.89
C LYS A 56 5.74 -10.77 26.42
N ALA A 57 5.98 -9.50 26.14
CA ALA A 57 7.29 -9.00 25.72
C ALA A 57 8.38 -9.20 26.78
N TYR A 58 8.09 -8.91 28.06
CA TYR A 58 9.02 -9.19 29.17
C TYR A 58 9.34 -10.67 29.28
N LEU A 59 8.32 -11.54 29.22
CA LEU A 59 8.50 -12.99 29.28
C LEU A 59 9.30 -13.51 28.08
N THR A 60 9.04 -13.00 26.87
CA THR A 60 9.82 -13.34 25.67
C THR A 60 11.27 -12.89 25.81
N GLY A 61 11.54 -11.73 26.40
CA GLY A 61 12.91 -11.26 26.68
C GLY A 61 13.67 -12.21 27.60
N VAL A 62 13.04 -12.63 28.72
CA VAL A 62 13.63 -13.62 29.64
C VAL A 62 13.89 -14.95 28.94
N LYS A 63 12.94 -15.44 28.14
CA LYS A 63 13.11 -16.67 27.35
C LYS A 63 14.28 -16.55 26.37
N SER A 64 14.39 -15.41 25.67
CA SER A 64 15.46 -15.16 24.72
C SER A 64 16.83 -15.10 25.39
N PHE A 65 16.91 -14.58 26.61
CA PHE A 65 18.13 -14.54 27.40
C PHE A 65 18.62 -15.96 27.73
N TYR A 66 17.78 -16.81 28.34
CA TYR A 66 18.20 -18.19 28.65
C TYR A 66 18.49 -19.02 27.40
N ASN A 67 17.68 -18.86 26.34
CA ASN A 67 17.91 -19.54 25.06
C ASN A 67 19.23 -19.15 24.39
N SER A 68 19.73 -17.91 24.57
CA SER A 68 21.01 -17.51 23.95
C SER A 68 22.24 -18.15 24.61
N PHE A 69 22.06 -18.77 25.78
CA PHE A 69 23.08 -19.52 26.51
C PHE A 69 22.76 -21.02 26.57
N ASP A 70 21.91 -21.52 25.66
CA ASP A 70 21.56 -22.93 25.55
C ASP A 70 21.02 -23.57 26.85
N ILE A 71 20.34 -22.77 27.68
CA ILE A 71 19.71 -23.23 28.92
C ILE A 71 18.31 -23.77 28.64
N ASP A 72 18.09 -25.04 28.96
CA ASP A 72 16.79 -25.69 28.80
C ASP A 72 15.79 -25.28 29.90
N PHE A 73 14.58 -24.91 29.50
CA PHE A 73 13.48 -24.64 30.44
C PHE A 73 12.11 -25.08 29.89
N LYS A 74 11.13 -25.19 30.77
CA LYS A 74 9.78 -25.63 30.41
C LYS A 74 9.15 -24.61 29.46
N LYS A 75 8.64 -25.08 28.31
CA LYS A 75 7.82 -24.24 27.43
C LYS A 75 6.59 -23.75 28.20
N VAL A 76 6.62 -22.49 28.62
CA VAL A 76 5.44 -21.82 29.17
C VAL A 76 4.58 -21.39 28.00
N GLU A 77 3.38 -21.94 27.91
CA GLU A 77 2.32 -21.44 27.03
C GLU A 77 2.01 -20.00 27.43
N ILE A 78 2.26 -19.07 26.50
CA ILE A 78 1.86 -17.69 26.67
C ILE A 78 0.51 -17.58 26.00
N ASP A 79 -0.54 -17.35 26.78
CA ASP A 79 -1.89 -17.13 26.25
C ASP A 79 -1.86 -16.08 25.14
N ASP A 80 -2.57 -16.37 24.05
CA ASP A 80 -2.70 -15.43 22.95
C ASP A 80 -3.34 -14.14 23.43
N THR A 81 -2.51 -13.11 23.38
CA THR A 81 -2.80 -11.90 24.11
C THR A 81 -3.69 -11.01 23.26
N LYS A 82 -4.95 -10.87 23.66
CA LYS A 82 -5.91 -10.03 22.95
C LYS A 82 -5.47 -8.57 23.01
N LEU A 83 -5.41 -7.91 21.84
CA LEU A 83 -5.20 -6.47 21.74
C LEU A 83 -6.30 -5.72 22.54
N LEU A 84 -5.89 -4.74 23.35
CA LEU A 84 -6.81 -3.87 24.08
C LEU A 84 -7.77 -3.19 23.08
N GLN A 85 -9.08 -3.20 23.39
CA GLN A 85 -10.11 -2.64 22.51
C GLN A 85 -9.85 -1.16 22.17
N GLU A 86 -9.35 -0.41 23.14
CA GLU A 86 -9.02 1.01 23.02
C GLU A 86 -7.98 1.31 21.92
N ASN A 87 -7.14 0.33 21.56
CA ASN A 87 -6.10 0.48 20.54
C ASN A 87 -6.53 0.03 19.14
N LYS A 88 -7.78 -0.41 18.98
CA LYS A 88 -8.33 -0.90 17.70
C LYS A 88 -8.96 0.19 16.85
N ALA A 89 -9.23 1.37 17.41
CA ALA A 89 -9.91 2.44 16.71
C ALA A 89 -9.18 2.85 15.41
N ILE A 90 -9.95 2.98 14.32
CA ILE A 90 -9.50 3.42 13.00
C ILE A 90 -10.17 4.78 12.72
N PRO A 91 -9.42 5.82 12.32
CA PRO A 91 -9.99 7.11 11.93
C PRO A 91 -10.97 6.96 10.78
N THR A 92 -12.11 7.64 10.87
CA THR A 92 -13.06 7.76 9.76
C THR A 92 -12.62 8.84 8.78
N ILE A 93 -13.23 8.89 7.59
CA ILE A 93 -13.00 9.98 6.63
C ILE A 93 -13.32 11.35 7.27
N SER A 94 -14.33 11.43 8.13
CA SER A 94 -14.67 12.67 8.84
C SER A 94 -13.56 13.10 9.80
N ASP A 95 -12.99 12.16 10.56
CA ASP A 95 -11.87 12.45 11.46
C ASP A 95 -10.64 12.94 10.68
N ILE A 96 -10.36 12.31 9.53
CA ILE A 96 -9.25 12.70 8.67
C ILE A 96 -9.49 14.10 8.09
N ARG A 97 -10.71 14.42 7.64
CA ARG A 97 -11.05 15.79 7.18
C ARG A 97 -10.87 16.81 8.30
N GLU A 98 -11.26 16.46 9.52
CA GLU A 98 -11.14 17.37 10.66
C GLU A 98 -9.69 17.71 10.97
N ILE A 99 -8.79 16.71 11.01
CA ILE A 99 -7.37 16.99 11.23
C ILE A 99 -6.76 17.83 10.11
N LEU A 100 -7.13 17.58 8.85
CA LEU A 100 -6.58 18.28 7.69
C LEU A 100 -6.86 19.79 7.71
N LYS A 101 -7.94 20.25 8.35
CA LYS A 101 -8.24 21.69 8.54
C LYS A 101 -7.16 22.42 9.34
N THR A 102 -6.40 21.70 10.16
CA THR A 102 -5.37 22.26 11.06
C THR A 102 -3.94 21.95 10.62
N CYS A 103 -3.79 21.15 9.57
CA CYS A 103 -2.50 20.69 9.08
C CYS A 103 -1.78 21.76 8.27
N ASP A 104 -0.46 21.85 8.44
CA ASP A 104 0.41 22.58 7.52
C ASP A 104 0.76 21.73 6.27
N PRO A 105 1.42 22.28 5.23
CA PRO A 105 1.69 21.55 4.00
C PRO A 105 2.44 20.22 4.18
N LEU A 106 3.37 20.13 5.15
CA LEU A 106 4.07 18.88 5.46
C LEU A 106 3.12 17.88 6.12
N GLU A 107 2.36 18.33 7.11
CA GLU A 107 1.41 17.50 7.85
C GLU A 107 0.33 16.94 6.94
N THR A 108 -0.23 17.77 6.05
CA THR A 108 -1.24 17.36 5.05
C THR A 108 -0.69 16.28 4.13
N ALA A 109 0.53 16.46 3.60
CA ALA A 109 1.16 15.48 2.73
C ALA A 109 1.44 14.14 3.46
N LEU A 110 1.95 14.19 4.69
CA LEU A 110 2.19 12.98 5.50
C LEU A 110 0.91 12.22 5.84
N VAL A 111 -0.19 12.92 6.12
CA VAL A 111 -1.49 12.31 6.43
C VAL A 111 -2.06 11.64 5.17
N LEU A 112 -2.16 12.37 4.07
CA LEU A 112 -2.79 11.85 2.85
C LEU A 112 -2.00 10.70 2.24
N CYS A 113 -0.67 10.81 2.14
CA CYS A 113 0.17 9.69 1.70
C CYS A 113 0.00 8.47 2.61
N GLY A 114 -0.09 8.66 3.92
CA GLY A 114 -0.31 7.56 4.87
C GLY A 114 -1.69 6.88 4.71
N CYS A 115 -2.72 7.64 4.31
CA CYS A 115 -4.09 7.12 4.15
C CYS A 115 -4.28 6.36 2.84
N CYS A 116 -3.58 6.74 1.76
CA CYS A 116 -3.84 6.18 0.43
C CYS A 116 -2.83 5.13 -0.05
N SER A 117 -1.64 5.05 0.54
CA SER A 117 -0.59 4.11 0.10
C SER A 117 -0.44 2.86 0.95
N GLY A 118 -1.05 2.83 2.14
CA GLY A 118 -0.82 1.74 3.08
C GLY A 118 0.62 1.62 3.59
N MET A 119 1.53 2.56 3.29
CA MET A 119 2.93 2.49 3.74
C MET A 119 3.07 2.56 5.27
N ASP A 120 4.11 1.89 5.80
CA ASP A 120 4.45 2.04 7.21
C ASP A 120 5.22 3.35 7.45
N GLY A 121 5.20 3.83 8.69
CA GLY A 121 5.81 5.13 9.01
C GLY A 121 7.31 5.20 8.74
N ASN A 122 8.03 4.07 8.75
CA ASN A 122 9.46 4.07 8.42
C ASN A 122 9.65 4.22 6.91
N THR A 123 8.89 3.48 6.10
CA THR A 123 8.91 3.63 4.64
C THR A 123 8.53 5.06 4.24
N LEU A 124 7.45 5.61 4.82
CA LEU A 124 7.01 6.98 4.56
C LEU A 124 8.11 8.02 4.83
N CYS A 125 8.87 7.85 5.93
CA CYS A 125 9.97 8.76 6.29
C CYS A 125 11.24 8.58 5.45
N ASN A 126 11.39 7.48 4.71
CA ASN A 126 12.54 7.22 3.86
C ASN A 126 12.27 7.44 2.37
N LEU A 127 11.03 7.80 2.00
CA LEU A 127 10.65 8.10 0.62
C LEU A 127 11.53 9.22 0.05
N ARG A 128 12.09 9.03 -1.14
CA ARG A 128 12.95 10.01 -1.81
C ARG A 128 12.17 10.83 -2.83
N VAL A 129 12.70 11.99 -3.19
CA VAL A 129 12.10 12.82 -4.23
C VAL A 129 12.05 12.08 -5.56
N ARG A 130 13.12 11.34 -5.92
CA ARG A 130 13.18 10.54 -7.15
C ARG A 130 12.06 9.51 -7.26
N ASP A 131 11.68 8.91 -6.13
CA ASP A 131 10.69 7.83 -6.11
C ASP A 131 9.32 8.40 -6.49
N PHE A 132 9.03 9.61 -6.00
CA PHE A 132 7.84 10.37 -6.39
C PHE A 132 7.92 10.90 -7.82
N THR A 133 9.01 11.56 -8.21
CA THR A 133 9.12 12.23 -9.53
C THR A 133 9.14 11.25 -10.70
N LYS A 134 9.78 10.07 -10.54
CA LYS A 134 9.77 9.02 -11.55
C LYS A 134 8.42 8.33 -11.67
N GLY A 135 7.73 8.18 -10.54
CA GLY A 135 6.45 7.49 -10.46
C GLY A 135 5.23 8.33 -10.81
N TYR A 136 5.37 9.67 -10.82
CA TYR A 136 4.26 10.58 -11.01
C TYR A 136 3.79 10.62 -12.47
N ASP A 137 2.55 10.19 -12.70
CA ASP A 137 1.90 10.29 -13.99
C ASP A 137 1.07 11.58 -14.08
N LYS A 138 1.49 12.48 -14.97
CA LYS A 138 0.83 13.78 -15.20
C LYS A 138 -0.57 13.67 -15.80
N VAL A 139 -0.88 12.58 -16.50
CA VAL A 139 -2.18 12.38 -17.17
C VAL A 139 -3.23 11.93 -16.17
N THR A 140 -2.91 10.91 -15.37
CA THR A 140 -3.85 10.37 -14.37
C THR A 140 -3.78 11.07 -13.02
N GLY A 141 -2.67 11.77 -12.73
CA GLY A 141 -2.36 12.33 -11.42
C GLY A 141 -1.93 11.28 -10.39
N ILE A 142 -1.91 9.99 -10.73
CA ILE A 142 -1.53 8.89 -9.83
C ILE A 142 -0.01 8.79 -9.78
N THR A 143 0.55 8.58 -8.59
CA THR A 143 1.99 8.27 -8.44
C THR A 143 2.17 6.79 -8.15
N THR A 144 2.97 6.09 -8.96
CA THR A 144 3.43 4.72 -8.69
C THR A 144 4.70 4.74 -7.86
N LEU A 145 4.75 3.99 -6.76
CA LEU A 145 5.89 3.94 -5.85
C LEU A 145 6.41 2.51 -5.72
N SER A 146 7.53 2.23 -6.40
CA SER A 146 8.24 0.94 -6.31
C SER A 146 9.31 1.05 -5.23
N LEU A 147 9.07 0.41 -4.08
CA LEU A 147 9.81 0.65 -2.84
C LEU A 147 10.32 -0.65 -2.23
N ARG A 148 11.36 -0.54 -1.41
CA ARG A 148 11.88 -1.65 -0.59
C ARG A 148 11.62 -1.41 0.89
N ARG A 149 10.95 -2.36 1.53
CA ARG A 149 10.62 -2.28 2.95
C ARG A 149 11.85 -2.58 3.81
N LEU A 150 12.32 -1.60 4.57
CA LEU A 150 13.52 -1.72 5.40
C LEU A 150 13.45 -2.80 6.49
N LYS A 151 12.25 -3.09 7.01
CA LYS A 151 12.09 -4.08 8.09
C LYS A 151 12.27 -5.51 7.61
N THR A 152 11.78 -5.83 6.43
CA THR A 152 11.69 -7.20 5.91
C THR A 152 12.55 -7.43 4.67
N GLY A 153 13.07 -6.37 4.05
CA GLY A 153 13.84 -6.44 2.81
C GLY A 153 12.99 -6.72 1.57
N GLU A 154 11.66 -6.64 1.70
CA GLU A 154 10.67 -6.95 0.66
C GLU A 154 10.50 -5.77 -0.30
N ASP A 155 10.62 -6.03 -1.60
CA ASP A 155 10.28 -5.06 -2.65
C ASP A 155 8.78 -5.14 -2.90
N PHE A 156 8.12 -3.99 -3.05
CA PHE A 156 6.69 -3.90 -3.26
C PHE A 156 6.33 -2.62 -4.03
N VAL A 157 5.17 -2.64 -4.67
CA VAL A 157 4.63 -1.48 -5.40
C VAL A 157 3.40 -0.97 -4.68
N THR A 158 3.32 0.35 -4.48
CA THR A 158 2.13 1.01 -3.97
C THR A 158 1.86 2.30 -4.73
N PHE A 159 0.78 3.00 -4.40
CA PHE A 159 0.31 4.15 -5.16
C PHE A 159 -0.10 5.31 -4.26
N LEU A 160 -0.06 6.51 -4.83
CA LEU A 160 -0.71 7.70 -4.29
C LEU A 160 -1.89 8.08 -5.16
N THR A 161 -3.03 8.40 -4.55
CA THR A 161 -4.17 9.00 -5.25
C THR A 161 -3.79 10.33 -5.91
N PRO A 162 -4.58 10.81 -6.89
CA PRO A 162 -4.39 12.15 -7.46
C PRO A 162 -4.38 13.25 -6.40
N GLU A 163 -5.30 13.20 -5.43
CA GLU A 163 -5.34 14.13 -4.30
C GLU A 163 -4.02 14.14 -3.50
N ALA A 164 -3.52 12.96 -3.12
CA ALA A 164 -2.28 12.86 -2.36
C ALA A 164 -1.06 13.33 -3.18
N SER A 165 -1.03 13.00 -4.48
CA SER A 165 0.05 13.40 -5.38
C SER A 165 0.09 14.92 -5.57
N GLU A 166 -1.06 15.56 -5.74
CA GLU A 166 -1.17 17.02 -5.80
C GLU A 166 -0.68 17.69 -4.51
N VAL A 167 -1.07 17.15 -3.34
CA VAL A 167 -0.59 17.68 -2.06
C VAL A 167 0.92 17.53 -1.91
N VAL A 168 1.50 16.42 -2.40
CA VAL A 168 2.96 16.25 -2.42
C VAL A 168 3.62 17.29 -3.34
N LEU A 169 3.07 17.55 -4.52
CA LEU A 169 3.55 18.62 -5.42
C LEU A 169 3.48 20.00 -4.75
N ASN A 170 2.36 20.29 -4.07
CA ASN A 170 2.19 21.53 -3.31
C ASN A 170 3.21 21.66 -2.18
N TYR A 171 3.55 20.55 -1.51
CA TYR A 171 4.60 20.51 -0.51
C TYR A 171 6.00 20.71 -1.12
N LEU A 172 6.29 20.13 -2.28
CA LEU A 172 7.54 20.36 -3.01
C LEU A 172 7.67 21.83 -3.46
N ASN A 173 6.59 22.43 -3.96
CA ASN A 173 6.52 23.85 -4.29
C ASN A 173 6.72 24.72 -3.04
N PHE A 174 6.10 24.35 -1.93
CA PHE A 174 6.33 24.98 -0.64
C PHE A 174 7.83 24.92 -0.29
N ARG A 175 8.50 23.77 -0.40
CA ARG A 175 9.94 23.64 -0.14
C ARG A 175 10.80 24.49 -1.08
N ALA A 176 10.37 24.71 -2.33
CA ALA A 176 11.09 25.48 -3.34
C ALA A 176 10.92 27.00 -3.21
N ARG A 177 10.01 27.47 -2.34
CA ARG A 177 9.68 28.89 -2.21
C ARG A 177 10.91 29.77 -1.94
N THR A 178 10.93 30.93 -2.61
CA THR A 178 11.91 32.00 -2.36
C THR A 178 11.20 33.20 -1.76
N ILE A 179 11.92 33.97 -0.95
CA ILE A 179 11.46 35.24 -0.41
C ILE A 179 12.56 36.25 -0.67
N ASP A 180 12.20 37.43 -1.16
CA ASP A 180 13.09 38.58 -1.20
C ASP A 180 13.14 39.20 0.19
N THR A 181 14.17 38.86 0.96
CA THR A 181 14.35 39.37 2.32
C THR A 181 15.83 39.55 2.63
N VAL A 182 16.15 40.62 3.35
CA VAL A 182 17.50 40.91 3.84
C VAL A 182 17.86 40.03 5.07
N ASP A 183 16.88 39.37 5.68
CA ASP A 183 17.08 38.51 6.85
C ASP A 183 17.80 37.20 6.47
N LYS A 184 19.09 37.13 6.84
CA LYS A 184 19.96 35.97 6.63
C LYS A 184 19.44 34.70 7.32
N HIS A 185 18.82 34.81 8.50
CA HIS A 185 18.27 33.64 9.20
C HIS A 185 17.06 33.08 8.45
N ARG A 186 16.19 33.96 7.97
CA ARG A 186 15.03 33.55 7.17
C ARG A 186 15.47 32.91 5.86
N TYR A 187 16.45 33.49 5.17
CA TYR A 187 17.04 32.91 3.97
C TYR A 187 17.61 31.50 4.24
N ALA A 188 18.44 31.36 5.27
CA ALA A 188 19.02 30.06 5.66
C ALA A 188 17.94 29.02 5.99
N GLN A 189 16.85 29.42 6.66
CA GLN A 189 15.73 28.51 6.95
C GLN A 189 15.09 27.94 5.69
N LEU A 190 14.87 28.78 4.67
CA LEU A 190 14.30 28.36 3.38
C LEU A 190 15.29 27.48 2.60
N GLU A 191 16.55 27.88 2.58
CA GLU A 191 17.61 27.16 1.87
C GLU A 191 17.77 25.72 2.37
N LYS A 192 17.62 25.48 3.68
CA LYS A 192 17.63 24.14 4.28
C LYS A 192 16.48 23.24 3.80
N GLN A 193 15.36 23.82 3.37
CA GLN A 193 14.17 23.08 2.94
C GLN A 193 14.19 22.70 1.47
N LYS A 194 14.93 23.44 0.62
CA LYS A 194 14.97 23.21 -0.82
C LYS A 194 15.43 21.80 -1.17
N VAL A 195 14.87 21.26 -2.25
CA VAL A 195 15.37 20.04 -2.87
C VAL A 195 16.63 20.40 -3.64
N ARG A 196 17.74 19.71 -3.36
CA ARG A 196 19.02 19.91 -4.05
C ARG A 196 19.34 18.80 -5.04
N ASN A 197 18.91 17.60 -4.71
CA ASN A 197 19.05 16.41 -5.53
C ASN A 197 17.81 15.54 -5.34
N ASP A 198 17.55 14.69 -6.33
CA ASP A 198 16.39 13.80 -6.31
C ASP A 198 16.58 12.63 -5.33
N GLU A 199 17.83 12.37 -4.92
CA GLU A 199 18.19 11.40 -3.87
C GLU A 199 17.84 11.88 -2.45
N GLY A 200 17.40 13.13 -2.30
CA GLY A 200 17.02 13.73 -1.04
C GLY A 200 15.71 13.16 -0.50
N TYR A 201 15.48 13.32 0.81
CA TYR A 201 14.21 12.89 1.40
C TYR A 201 13.05 13.71 0.85
N LEU A 202 11.95 13.03 0.51
CA LEU A 202 10.71 13.68 0.10
C LEU A 202 10.18 14.53 1.25
N PHE A 203 10.07 13.96 2.45
CA PHE A 203 9.62 14.65 3.66
C PHE A 203 10.79 14.97 4.58
N VAL A 204 10.93 16.24 4.96
CA VAL A 204 12.01 16.73 5.84
C VAL A 204 11.46 17.40 7.09
N LEU A 205 12.27 17.48 8.14
CA LEU A 205 11.93 18.16 9.39
C LEU A 205 11.56 19.62 9.14
N LYS A 206 10.57 20.14 9.89
CA LYS A 206 10.19 21.56 9.82
C LYS A 206 11.31 22.49 10.29
N ARG A 207 12.05 22.05 11.32
CA ARG A 207 13.19 22.76 11.90
C ARG A 207 14.44 21.92 11.63
N ILE A 208 15.28 22.41 10.73
CA ILE A 208 16.51 21.75 10.29
C ILE A 208 17.69 22.50 10.94
N SER A 209 18.66 21.74 11.45
CA SER A 209 19.89 22.30 12.04
C SER A 209 20.70 23.08 11.01
N ASP A 210 21.34 24.18 11.42
CA ASP A 210 22.25 24.95 10.55
C ASP A 210 23.46 24.13 10.09
N LYS A 211 23.81 23.07 10.85
CA LYS A 211 24.82 22.08 10.45
C LYS A 211 24.52 21.40 9.10
N TYR A 212 23.28 21.44 8.62
CA TYR A 212 22.95 20.97 7.27
C TYR A 212 23.59 21.84 6.18
N LEU A 213 23.74 23.15 6.40
CA LEU A 213 24.32 24.05 5.41
C LEU A 213 25.85 23.89 5.28
N GLU A 214 26.49 23.17 6.20
CA GLU A 214 27.94 22.92 6.19
C GLU A 214 28.32 21.84 5.17
N ASP A 215 27.54 20.76 5.05
CA ASP A 215 27.86 19.58 4.21
C ASP A 215 26.68 19.03 3.40
N TYR A 216 25.47 19.58 3.56
CA TYR A 216 24.24 19.15 2.91
C TYR A 216 23.87 17.67 3.16
N ASP A 217 24.26 17.11 4.30
CA ASP A 217 23.88 15.75 4.68
C ASP A 217 22.37 15.60 4.93
N GLU A 218 21.69 14.85 4.06
CA GLU A 218 20.25 14.58 4.11
C GLU A 218 19.78 13.94 5.42
N GLU A 219 20.62 13.14 6.09
CA GLU A 219 20.27 12.50 7.37
C GLU A 219 20.02 13.53 8.48
N LYS A 220 20.61 14.73 8.40
CA LYS A 220 20.38 15.83 9.36
C LYS A 220 18.98 16.43 9.26
N ARG A 221 18.30 16.28 8.12
CA ARG A 221 16.94 16.80 7.90
C ARG A 221 15.87 15.71 7.79
N LYS A 222 16.25 14.44 7.87
CA LYS A 222 15.35 13.28 7.86
C LYS A 222 14.36 13.30 9.03
N ILE A 223 13.10 13.00 8.74
CA ILE A 223 12.10 12.77 9.78
C ILE A 223 12.35 11.39 10.40
N LYS A 224 12.88 11.35 11.63
CA LYS A 224 13.04 10.10 12.38
C LYS A 224 11.71 9.68 13.02
N ARG A 225 11.56 8.40 13.35
CA ARG A 225 10.34 7.85 13.99
C ARG A 225 9.84 8.67 15.20
N PRO A 226 10.67 9.11 16.16
CA PRO A 226 10.20 9.95 17.27
C PRO A 226 9.64 11.30 16.81
N ALA A 227 10.25 11.91 15.79
CA ALA A 227 9.78 13.16 15.21
C ALA A 227 8.44 12.97 14.49
N LEU A 228 8.29 11.88 13.71
CA LEU A 228 7.01 11.54 13.08
C LEU A 228 5.90 11.33 14.11
N MET A 229 6.18 10.60 15.20
CA MET A 229 5.23 10.41 16.30
C MET A 229 4.84 11.73 16.97
N LYS A 230 5.80 12.66 17.11
CA LYS A 230 5.51 14.01 17.62
C LYS A 230 4.62 14.78 16.65
N ILE A 231 4.91 14.77 15.35
CA ILE A 231 4.10 15.43 14.32
C ILE A 231 2.64 14.98 14.40
N TYR A 232 2.38 13.66 14.39
CA TYR A 232 0.99 13.18 14.46
C TYR A 232 0.29 13.49 15.78
N ARG A 233 1.01 13.53 16.90
CA ARG A 233 0.46 13.96 18.19
C ARG A 233 0.14 15.44 18.19
N ASP A 234 0.98 16.28 17.59
CA ASP A 234 0.73 17.71 17.46
C ASP A 234 -0.52 17.95 16.59
N ILE A 235 -0.67 17.25 15.45
CA ILE A 235 -1.89 17.25 14.62
C ILE A 235 -3.12 16.85 15.46
N SER A 236 -3.04 15.73 16.18
CA SER A 236 -4.11 15.24 17.06
C SER A 236 -4.53 16.27 18.09
N THR A 237 -3.56 17.01 18.65
CA THR A 237 -3.80 18.03 19.68
C THR A 237 -4.47 19.25 19.07
N LYS A 238 -4.02 19.73 17.91
CA LYS A 238 -4.65 20.86 17.19
C LYS A 238 -6.12 20.58 16.85
N ALA A 239 -6.43 19.33 16.52
CA ALA A 239 -7.79 18.89 16.18
C ALA A 239 -8.63 18.40 17.37
N ASN A 240 -8.11 18.47 18.60
CA ASN A 240 -8.79 17.94 19.81
C ASN A 240 -9.18 16.44 19.72
N LEU A 241 -8.38 15.63 19.02
CA LEU A 241 -8.56 14.19 18.86
C LEU A 241 -7.49 13.37 19.60
N ASN A 242 -6.88 13.94 20.64
CA ASN A 242 -5.86 13.26 21.43
C ASN A 242 -6.47 12.17 22.33
N THR A 243 -5.75 11.06 22.50
CA THR A 243 -6.18 9.99 23.41
C THR A 243 -5.73 10.24 24.84
N LYS A 244 -6.32 9.50 25.78
CA LYS A 244 -5.94 9.57 27.19
C LYS A 244 -4.49 9.11 27.40
N LYS A 245 -3.87 9.59 28.47
CA LYS A 245 -2.53 9.16 28.88
C LYS A 245 -2.52 7.64 29.12
N GLY A 246 -1.51 6.95 28.59
CA GLY A 246 -1.39 5.49 28.68
C GLY A 246 -2.00 4.73 27.50
N GLN A 247 -2.75 5.40 26.62
CA GLN A 247 -3.25 4.84 25.37
C GLN A 247 -2.40 5.30 24.20
N PHE A 248 -2.40 4.51 23.11
CA PHE A 248 -1.77 4.99 21.89
C PHE A 248 -2.62 6.07 21.23
N ASN A 249 -1.95 7.08 20.66
CA ASN A 249 -2.65 8.17 19.98
C ASN A 249 -3.51 7.67 18.82
N PHE A 250 -4.72 8.23 18.72
CA PHE A 250 -5.70 7.89 17.69
C PHE A 250 -5.22 8.31 16.30
N ILE A 251 -4.62 9.50 16.22
CA ILE A 251 -3.97 10.01 15.02
C ILE A 251 -2.50 9.56 15.00
N ARG A 252 -2.18 8.58 14.16
CA ARG A 252 -0.81 8.03 13.99
C ARG A 252 -0.69 7.27 12.67
N SER A 253 0.52 7.14 12.14
CA SER A 253 0.79 6.39 10.89
C SER A 253 0.18 4.99 10.87
N HIS A 254 0.29 4.23 11.95
CA HIS A 254 -0.26 2.87 12.02
C HIS A 254 -1.79 2.84 11.87
N ASN A 255 -2.50 3.86 12.37
CA ASN A 255 -3.95 3.93 12.25
C ASN A 255 -4.38 4.37 10.85
N PHE A 256 -3.61 5.22 10.17
CA PHE A 256 -3.84 5.52 8.75
C PHE A 256 -3.58 4.32 7.85
N ARG A 257 -2.56 3.51 8.17
CA ARG A 257 -2.33 2.23 7.49
C ARG A 257 -3.48 1.24 7.69
N LYS A 258 -4.10 1.19 8.89
CA LYS A 258 -5.33 0.42 9.13
C LYS A 258 -6.53 0.99 8.39
N PHE A 259 -6.63 2.31 8.28
CA PHE A 259 -7.67 2.97 7.49
C PHE A 259 -7.57 2.55 6.02
N PHE A 260 -6.36 2.56 5.44
CA PHE A 260 -6.12 2.06 4.09
C PHE A 260 -6.58 0.60 3.96
N ASP A 261 -6.03 -0.30 4.77
CA ASP A 261 -6.32 -1.73 4.75
C ASP A 261 -7.83 -2.02 4.85
N SER A 262 -8.47 -1.47 5.88
CA SER A 262 -9.91 -1.65 6.09
C SER A 262 -10.74 -1.04 4.97
N THR A 263 -10.35 0.12 4.42
CA THR A 263 -11.07 0.75 3.31
C THR A 263 -10.96 -0.09 2.03
N MET A 264 -9.78 -0.61 1.73
CA MET A 264 -9.56 -1.44 0.55
C MET A 264 -10.39 -2.74 0.63
N LEU A 265 -10.25 -3.49 1.72
CA LEU A 265 -10.94 -4.77 1.91
C LEU A 265 -12.47 -4.62 1.92
N ASN A 266 -12.99 -3.62 2.62
CA ASN A 266 -14.44 -3.39 2.70
C ASN A 266 -15.07 -2.98 1.36
N ASN A 267 -14.27 -2.46 0.42
CA ASN A 267 -14.74 -2.08 -0.92
C ASN A 267 -14.40 -3.13 -1.99
N GLY A 268 -14.03 -4.35 -1.59
CA GLY A 268 -13.85 -5.49 -2.50
C GLY A 268 -12.45 -5.66 -3.04
N CYS A 269 -11.43 -5.01 -2.47
CA CYS A 269 -10.04 -5.36 -2.74
C CYS A 269 -9.77 -6.75 -2.16
N ASP A 270 -9.20 -7.64 -2.96
CA ASP A 270 -8.76 -8.93 -2.45
C ASP A 270 -7.56 -8.76 -1.50
N PHE A 271 -7.46 -9.70 -0.57
CA PHE A 271 -6.44 -9.69 0.47
C PHE A 271 -5.02 -9.67 -0.10
N PHE A 272 -4.78 -10.39 -1.21
CA PHE A 272 -3.45 -10.49 -1.80
C PHE A 272 -2.95 -9.12 -2.30
N HIS A 273 -3.75 -8.40 -3.09
CA HIS A 273 -3.35 -7.08 -3.57
C HIS A 273 -3.25 -6.05 -2.44
N CYS A 274 -4.12 -6.13 -1.42
CA CYS A 274 -4.02 -5.24 -0.26
C CYS A 274 -2.69 -5.44 0.48
N GLU A 275 -2.31 -6.70 0.74
CA GLU A 275 -1.03 -7.05 1.39
C GLU A 275 0.19 -6.65 0.55
N GLU A 276 0.10 -6.81 -0.77
CA GLU A 276 1.12 -6.37 -1.74
C GLU A 276 1.33 -4.86 -1.68
N PHE A 277 0.26 -4.06 -1.76
CA PHE A 277 0.34 -2.59 -1.65
C PHE A 277 0.92 -2.13 -0.30
N MET A 278 0.73 -2.93 0.75
CA MET A 278 1.26 -2.66 2.07
C MET A 278 2.71 -3.15 2.26
N GLY A 279 3.26 -3.92 1.31
CA GLY A 279 4.60 -4.51 1.41
C GLY A 279 4.71 -5.55 2.51
N HIS A 280 3.65 -6.31 2.73
CA HIS A 280 3.68 -7.49 3.60
C HIS A 280 4.33 -8.67 2.88
N ALA A 281 5.02 -9.52 3.65
CA ALA A 281 5.63 -10.71 3.09
C ALA A 281 4.51 -11.69 2.74
N LEU A 282 4.32 -11.95 1.45
CA LEU A 282 3.38 -12.96 0.98
C LEU A 282 3.80 -14.35 1.46
N PRO A 283 2.87 -15.18 1.96
CA PRO A 283 3.22 -16.50 2.49
C PRO A 283 3.73 -17.46 1.39
N GLY A 284 4.88 -18.10 1.64
CA GLY A 284 5.37 -19.25 0.86
C GLY A 284 6.11 -18.92 -0.45
N THR A 285 6.04 -19.84 -1.41
CA THR A 285 6.74 -19.78 -2.71
C THR A 285 6.08 -18.89 -3.75
N GLN A 286 4.87 -18.35 -3.48
CA GLN A 286 4.11 -17.52 -4.43
C GLN A 286 4.87 -16.25 -4.84
N LYS A 287 5.71 -15.72 -3.95
CA LYS A 287 6.59 -14.57 -4.19
C LYS A 287 7.56 -14.78 -5.37
N HIS A 288 7.98 -16.01 -5.65
CA HIS A 288 8.94 -16.28 -6.73
C HIS A 288 8.31 -16.28 -8.13
N TYR A 289 6.99 -16.46 -8.22
CA TYR A 289 6.26 -16.57 -9.49
C TYR A 289 5.46 -15.32 -9.85
N TYR A 290 5.18 -14.45 -8.88
CA TYR A 290 4.47 -13.21 -9.10
C TYR A 290 5.44 -12.06 -9.33
N ARG A 291 5.52 -11.58 -10.58
CA ARG A 291 6.11 -10.27 -10.89
C ARG A 291 4.96 -9.31 -11.16
N PRO A 292 4.66 -8.40 -10.23
CA PRO A 292 3.59 -7.45 -10.44
C PRO A 292 3.88 -6.58 -11.67
N ASN A 293 2.94 -6.56 -12.61
CA ASN A 293 2.94 -5.56 -13.66
C ASN A 293 2.42 -4.26 -13.06
N GLU A 294 3.26 -3.22 -13.00
CA GLU A 294 2.92 -1.93 -12.39
C GLU A 294 1.68 -1.29 -13.02
N GLU A 295 1.47 -1.46 -14.33
CA GLU A 295 0.31 -0.91 -15.04
C GLU A 295 -1.00 -1.61 -14.65
N GLU A 296 -0.97 -2.94 -14.52
CA GLU A 296 -2.13 -3.73 -14.08
C GLU A 296 -2.47 -3.42 -12.62
N LEU A 297 -1.45 -3.35 -11.76
CA LEU A 297 -1.63 -2.97 -10.36
C LEU A 297 -2.19 -1.56 -10.24
N LYS A 298 -1.71 -0.61 -11.05
CA LYS A 298 -2.23 0.76 -11.09
C LYS A 298 -3.68 0.79 -11.55
N ALA A 299 -4.02 0.05 -12.60
CA ALA A 299 -5.40 -0.07 -13.09
C ALA A 299 -6.31 -0.71 -12.02
N TYR A 300 -5.80 -1.69 -11.27
CA TYR A 300 -6.52 -2.30 -10.16
C TYR A 300 -6.73 -1.34 -9.00
N TYR A 301 -5.66 -0.67 -8.54
CA TYR A 301 -5.69 0.35 -7.49
C TYR A 301 -6.64 1.51 -7.85
N SER A 302 -6.70 1.88 -9.13
CA SER A 302 -7.54 2.99 -9.63
C SER A 302 -9.03 2.81 -9.31
N LYS A 303 -9.50 1.57 -9.17
CA LYS A 303 -10.90 1.25 -8.78
C LYS A 303 -11.22 1.71 -7.35
N PHE A 304 -10.20 1.82 -6.49
CA PHE A 304 -10.36 2.15 -5.07
C PHE A 304 -10.07 3.62 -4.75
N ILE A 305 -9.53 4.39 -5.69
CA ILE A 305 -9.26 5.84 -5.53
C ILE A 305 -10.46 6.61 -4.97
N PRO A 306 -11.71 6.39 -5.44
CA PRO A 306 -12.86 7.13 -4.89
C PRO A 306 -13.09 6.92 -3.39
N PHE A 307 -12.69 5.77 -2.84
CA PHE A 307 -12.83 5.45 -1.41
C PHE A 307 -11.64 5.94 -0.58
N LEU A 308 -10.47 6.07 -1.20
CA LEU A 308 -9.24 6.56 -0.57
C LEU A 308 -9.10 8.10 -0.63
N THR A 309 -9.89 8.76 -1.48
CA THR A 309 -9.91 10.22 -1.62
C THR A 309 -10.66 10.84 -0.44
N ILE A 310 -9.99 11.72 0.31
CA ILE A 310 -10.52 12.31 1.53
C ILE A 310 -11.36 13.54 1.21
N ASN A 311 -10.84 14.52 0.46
CA ASN A 311 -11.58 15.71 0.10
C ASN A 311 -12.26 15.55 -1.28
N LYS A 312 -13.59 15.43 -1.26
CA LYS A 312 -14.39 15.30 -2.49
C LYS A 312 -14.35 16.52 -3.42
N GLN A 313 -13.81 17.65 -2.99
CA GLN A 313 -13.64 18.84 -3.84
C GLN A 313 -12.60 18.63 -4.96
N LEU A 314 -11.75 17.60 -4.84
CA LEU A 314 -10.82 17.13 -5.88
C LEU A 314 -11.25 15.79 -6.49
N SER A 315 -12.47 15.34 -6.19
CA SER A 315 -13.03 14.11 -6.75
C SER A 315 -13.40 14.36 -8.21
N ILE A 316 -12.52 13.97 -9.13
CA ILE A 316 -12.87 13.74 -10.54
C ILE A 316 -14.09 12.79 -10.61
N ALA A 317 -14.32 11.95 -9.60
CA ALA A 317 -15.47 11.05 -9.54
C ALA A 317 -16.85 11.73 -9.35
N ASP A 318 -16.87 13.04 -9.06
CA ASP A 318 -18.09 13.85 -9.09
C ASP A 318 -18.14 14.84 -10.26
N SER A 319 -17.12 14.87 -11.14
CA SER A 319 -17.26 15.60 -12.41
C SER A 319 -18.36 14.91 -13.22
N LYS A 320 -19.23 15.71 -13.84
CA LYS A 320 -20.27 15.22 -14.75
C LYS A 320 -19.66 14.27 -15.79
N ASP A 321 -18.46 14.61 -16.26
CA ASP A 321 -17.70 13.89 -17.26
C ASP A 321 -17.27 12.47 -16.81
N PHE A 322 -16.90 12.25 -15.54
CA PHE A 322 -16.49 10.91 -15.07
C PHE A 322 -17.69 9.97 -14.88
N LYS A 323 -18.83 10.50 -14.42
CA LYS A 323 -20.09 9.74 -14.36
C LYS A 323 -20.56 9.38 -15.77
N THR A 324 -20.50 10.33 -16.70
CA THR A 324 -20.78 10.09 -18.11
C THR A 324 -19.83 9.05 -18.71
N ALA A 325 -18.52 9.10 -18.41
CA ALA A 325 -17.56 8.11 -18.92
C ALA A 325 -17.78 6.68 -18.36
N LEU A 326 -18.21 6.55 -17.09
CA LEU A 326 -18.58 5.26 -16.50
C LEU A 326 -19.85 4.68 -17.13
N GLU A 327 -20.88 5.52 -17.32
CA GLU A 327 -22.13 5.17 -17.98
C GLU A 327 -21.89 4.79 -19.45
N GLU A 328 -21.07 5.56 -20.17
CA GLU A 328 -20.67 5.28 -21.55
C GLU A 328 -19.87 3.98 -21.66
N ARG A 329 -18.90 3.73 -20.77
CA ARG A 329 -18.14 2.47 -20.74
C ARG A 329 -19.05 1.27 -20.54
N ASP A 330 -19.96 1.35 -19.56
CA ASP A 330 -20.88 0.25 -19.27
C ASP A 330 -21.90 0.06 -20.40
N HIS A 331 -22.33 1.16 -21.04
CA HIS A 331 -23.15 1.14 -22.25
C HIS A 331 -22.43 0.47 -23.42
N TYR A 332 -21.19 0.86 -23.74
CA TYR A 332 -20.39 0.25 -24.81
C TYR A 332 -20.07 -1.22 -24.53
N LYS A 333 -19.87 -1.61 -23.26
CA LYS A 333 -19.67 -3.01 -22.89
C LYS A 333 -20.93 -3.84 -23.07
N ALA A 334 -22.09 -3.29 -22.69
CA ALA A 334 -23.39 -3.93 -22.92
C ALA A 334 -23.69 -4.04 -24.42
N LEU A 335 -23.39 -3.00 -25.20
CA LEU A 335 -23.57 -2.96 -26.65
C LEU A 335 -22.65 -3.94 -27.36
N ALA A 336 -21.36 -4.01 -26.99
CA ALA A 336 -20.42 -5.00 -27.52
C ALA A 336 -20.85 -6.43 -27.18
N THR A 337 -21.34 -6.67 -25.95
CA THR A 337 -21.88 -7.98 -25.55
C THR A 337 -23.13 -8.33 -26.37
N LYS A 338 -24.03 -7.36 -26.58
CA LYS A 338 -25.22 -7.54 -27.41
C LYS A 338 -24.86 -7.84 -28.86
N TYR A 339 -23.98 -7.04 -29.48
CA TYR A 339 -23.50 -7.31 -30.84
C TYR A 339 -22.81 -8.67 -30.97
N LEU A 340 -22.06 -9.10 -29.94
CA LEU A 340 -21.46 -10.43 -29.93
C LEU A 340 -22.55 -11.52 -29.95
N VAL A 341 -23.57 -11.39 -29.09
CA VAL A 341 -24.70 -12.32 -29.04
C VAL A 341 -25.50 -12.31 -30.35
N ASP A 342 -25.88 -11.13 -30.85
CA ASP A 342 -26.61 -10.96 -32.11
C ASP A 342 -25.82 -11.57 -33.29
N ASN A 343 -24.49 -11.40 -33.32
CA ASN A 343 -23.64 -12.01 -34.34
C ASN A 343 -23.55 -13.53 -34.21
N VAL A 344 -23.53 -14.07 -32.99
CA VAL A 344 -23.57 -15.52 -32.74
C VAL A 344 -24.92 -16.11 -33.16
N GLU A 345 -26.03 -15.44 -32.84
CA GLU A 345 -27.37 -15.84 -33.28
C GLU A 345 -27.51 -15.78 -34.80
N LEU A 346 -26.99 -14.72 -35.44
CA LEU A 346 -26.97 -14.60 -36.91
C LEU A 346 -26.12 -15.70 -37.55
N LEU A 347 -24.97 -16.04 -36.96
CA LEU A 347 -24.12 -17.16 -37.40
C LEU A 347 -24.86 -18.50 -37.31
N ASN A 348 -25.54 -18.75 -36.19
CA ASN A 348 -26.35 -19.95 -36.01
C ASN A 348 -27.50 -20.02 -37.01
N ALA A 349 -28.26 -18.93 -37.19
CA ALA A 349 -29.35 -18.85 -38.16
C ALA A 349 -28.86 -19.03 -39.61
N LYS A 350 -27.70 -18.46 -39.97
CA LYS A 350 -27.06 -18.70 -41.27
C LYS A 350 -26.63 -20.15 -41.43
N GLY A 351 -26.10 -20.77 -40.38
CA GLY A 351 -25.73 -22.19 -40.36
C GLY A 351 -26.93 -23.11 -40.54
N GLU A 352 -28.05 -22.83 -39.88
CA GLU A 352 -29.31 -23.57 -40.03
C GLU A 352 -29.90 -23.40 -41.43
N LEU A 353 -29.92 -22.18 -41.97
CA LEU A 353 -30.34 -21.91 -43.35
C LEU A 353 -29.46 -22.64 -44.36
N ALA A 354 -28.14 -22.67 -44.16
CA ALA A 354 -27.21 -23.41 -45.00
C ALA A 354 -27.49 -24.93 -44.93
N ALA A 355 -27.72 -25.47 -43.73
CA ALA A 355 -28.06 -26.88 -43.54
C ALA A 355 -29.42 -27.26 -44.17
N MET A 356 -30.42 -26.38 -44.09
CA MET A 356 -31.71 -26.57 -44.77
C MET A 356 -31.54 -26.55 -46.28
N LYS A 357 -30.81 -25.57 -46.84
CA LYS A 357 -30.51 -25.50 -48.27
C LYS A 357 -29.76 -26.75 -48.74
N PHE A 358 -28.74 -27.18 -48.00
CA PHE A 358 -27.97 -28.38 -48.31
C PHE A 358 -28.85 -29.64 -48.38
N LYS A 359 -29.81 -29.79 -47.45
CA LYS A 359 -30.77 -30.91 -47.45
C LYS A 359 -31.73 -30.91 -48.64
N THR A 360 -31.99 -29.76 -49.25
CA THR A 360 -32.85 -29.64 -50.44
C THR A 360 -32.13 -29.92 -51.77
N LEU A 361 -30.81 -30.03 -51.75
CA LEU A 361 -30.00 -30.29 -52.94
C LEU A 361 -29.88 -31.78 -53.24
N ASN A 362 -29.67 -32.11 -54.52
CA ASN A 362 -29.43 -33.49 -54.94
C ASN A 362 -27.99 -33.94 -54.59
N PRO A 363 -27.68 -35.25 -54.61
CA PRO A 363 -26.38 -35.77 -54.15
C PRO A 363 -25.15 -35.22 -54.91
N GLU A 364 -25.28 -34.89 -56.19
CA GLU A 364 -24.18 -34.28 -56.96
C GLU A 364 -23.95 -32.81 -56.58
N GLN A 365 -25.03 -32.05 -56.34
CA GLN A 365 -24.97 -30.66 -55.89
C GLN A 365 -24.41 -30.56 -54.47
N GLN A 366 -24.81 -31.46 -53.57
CA GLN A 366 -24.25 -31.57 -52.22
C GLN A 366 -22.72 -31.79 -52.25
N LYS A 367 -22.26 -32.67 -53.14
CA LYS A 367 -20.82 -32.94 -53.32
C LYS A 367 -20.06 -31.70 -53.80
N GLN A 368 -20.62 -30.93 -54.74
CA GLN A 368 -20.01 -29.68 -55.21
C GLN A 368 -19.97 -28.59 -54.14
N GLU A 369 -21.03 -28.45 -53.33
CA GLU A 369 -21.10 -27.44 -52.27
C GLU A 369 -20.13 -27.76 -51.10
N LEU A 370 -19.94 -29.05 -50.79
CA LEU A 370 -18.91 -29.53 -49.87
C LEU A 370 -17.48 -29.22 -50.36
N ILE A 371 -17.20 -29.46 -51.65
CA ILE A 371 -15.89 -29.15 -52.23
C ILE A 371 -15.61 -27.64 -52.16
N LYS A 372 -16.62 -26.82 -52.45
CA LYS A 372 -16.51 -25.36 -52.40
C LYS A 372 -16.27 -24.86 -50.97
N SER A 373 -17.04 -25.34 -49.99
CA SER A 373 -16.88 -24.95 -48.57
C SER A 373 -15.53 -25.38 -47.99
N VAL A 374 -15.02 -26.57 -48.35
CA VAL A 374 -13.66 -27.00 -47.97
C VAL A 374 -12.59 -26.08 -48.58
N SER A 375 -12.76 -25.63 -49.83
CA SER A 375 -11.84 -24.70 -50.48
C SER A 375 -11.83 -23.30 -49.83
N GLU A 376 -12.99 -22.83 -49.37
CA GLU A 376 -13.15 -21.57 -48.65
C GLU A 376 -12.55 -21.63 -47.23
N ILE A 377 -12.68 -22.76 -46.54
CA ILE A 377 -12.04 -22.95 -45.22
C ILE A 377 -10.52 -22.99 -45.37
N GLN A 378 -9.99 -23.63 -46.41
CA GLN A 378 -8.55 -23.67 -46.68
C GLN A 378 -7.97 -22.28 -47.00
N SER A 379 -8.71 -21.40 -47.68
CA SER A 379 -8.24 -20.04 -47.97
C SER A 379 -8.23 -19.14 -46.72
N VAL A 380 -9.16 -19.36 -45.78
CA VAL A 380 -9.22 -18.62 -44.50
C VAL A 380 -8.17 -19.09 -43.49
N MET A 381 -7.83 -20.39 -43.48
CA MET A 381 -6.85 -20.96 -42.55
C MET A 381 -5.38 -20.76 -42.98
N SER A 382 -5.12 -20.35 -44.23
CA SER A 382 -3.77 -20.04 -44.73
C SER A 382 -3.79 -18.74 -45.55
N PRO A 383 -4.02 -17.57 -44.93
CA PRO A 383 -4.00 -16.31 -45.66
C PRO A 383 -2.57 -16.02 -46.17
N ASN A 384 -2.46 -15.55 -47.41
CA ASN A 384 -1.18 -15.19 -48.02
C ASN A 384 -0.49 -14.07 -47.19
N PRO A 385 0.82 -14.17 -46.91
CA PRO A 385 1.53 -13.22 -46.05
C PRO A 385 1.37 -11.74 -46.45
N THR A 386 1.24 -11.48 -47.75
CA THR A 386 1.11 -10.14 -48.34
C THR A 386 -0.20 -9.42 -48.02
N ASP A 387 -1.26 -10.14 -47.67
CA ASP A 387 -2.57 -9.52 -47.40
C ASP A 387 -2.66 -8.98 -45.97
N LYS A 388 -1.99 -9.64 -45.00
CA LYS A 388 -1.83 -9.12 -43.63
C LYS A 388 -1.00 -7.84 -43.57
N GLU A 389 0.03 -7.74 -44.39
CA GLU A 389 0.87 -6.53 -44.45
C GLU A 389 0.12 -5.34 -45.05
N LYS A 390 -0.78 -5.58 -46.02
CA LYS A 390 -1.65 -4.54 -46.58
C LYS A 390 -2.75 -4.09 -45.62
N GLU A 391 -3.42 -5.01 -44.92
CA GLU A 391 -4.42 -4.65 -43.91
C GLU A 391 -3.79 -3.88 -42.73
N HIS A 392 -2.58 -4.26 -42.32
CA HIS A 392 -1.86 -3.54 -41.26
C HIS A 392 -1.42 -2.13 -41.72
N ALA A 393 -0.98 -1.99 -42.98
CA ALA A 393 -0.64 -0.70 -43.57
C ALA A 393 -1.87 0.21 -43.73
N ASP A 394 -3.01 -0.32 -44.17
CA ASP A 394 -4.27 0.45 -44.28
C ASP A 394 -4.81 0.86 -42.91
N TYR A 395 -4.63 0.04 -41.88
CA TYR A 395 -4.99 0.38 -40.51
C TYR A 395 -4.09 1.47 -39.93
N GLU A 396 -2.77 1.41 -40.17
CA GLU A 396 -1.83 2.47 -39.79
C GLU A 396 -2.11 3.79 -40.51
N ILE A 397 -2.48 3.75 -41.79
CA ILE A 397 -2.89 4.95 -42.55
C ILE A 397 -4.17 5.55 -41.97
N LYS A 398 -5.20 4.74 -41.70
CA LYS A 398 -6.44 5.22 -41.07
C LYS A 398 -6.22 5.78 -39.66
N MET A 399 -5.38 5.14 -38.84
CA MET A 399 -5.03 5.64 -37.51
C MET A 399 -4.26 6.96 -37.58
N ARG A 400 -3.33 7.08 -38.53
CA ARG A 400 -2.57 8.32 -38.75
C ARG A 400 -3.48 9.46 -39.20
N ASP A 401 -4.41 9.21 -40.12
CA ASP A 401 -5.36 10.23 -40.58
C ASP A 401 -6.33 10.64 -39.47
N MET A 402 -6.79 9.71 -38.64
CA MET A 402 -7.64 10.00 -37.49
C MET A 402 -6.91 10.85 -36.43
N VAL A 403 -5.63 10.57 -36.17
CA VAL A 403 -4.78 11.38 -35.27
C VAL A 403 -4.52 12.78 -35.84
N LEU A 404 -4.29 12.90 -37.16
CA LEU A 404 -4.11 14.19 -37.83
C LEU A 404 -5.40 15.03 -37.84
N GLN A 405 -6.57 14.40 -37.92
CA GLN A 405 -7.87 15.06 -37.81
C GLN A 405 -8.04 15.67 -36.40
N ILE A 406 -7.75 14.89 -35.35
CA ILE A 406 -7.83 15.33 -33.95
C ILE A 406 -6.86 16.49 -33.64
N LEU A 407 -5.72 16.54 -34.32
CA LEU A 407 -4.73 17.62 -34.19
C LEU A 407 -5.08 18.89 -34.98
N ARG A 408 -6.02 18.82 -35.94
CA ARG A 408 -6.54 20.00 -36.67
C ARG A 408 -7.75 20.63 -36.00
N ASP A 409 -8.48 19.87 -35.19
CA ASP A 409 -9.67 20.33 -34.45
C ASP A 409 -9.34 20.90 -33.05
N LYS A 410 -8.05 21.12 -32.75
CA LYS A 410 -7.52 21.87 -31.60
C LYS A 410 -6.72 23.07 -32.11
#